data_AF-A0A251QNC4-F1
#
_entry.id   AF-A0A251QNC4-F1
#
_cell.length_a   1.000
_cell.length_b   1.000
_cell.length_c   1.000
_cell.angle_alpha   90.00
_cell.angle_beta   90.00
_cell.angle_gamma   90.00
#
_symmetry.space_group_name_H-M   'P 1'
#
loop_
_entity.id
_entity.type
_entity.pdbx_description
1 polymer ?
#
loop_
_entity_poly.entity_id
_entity_poly.type
_entity_poly.pdbx_seq_one_letter_code
_entity_poly.pdbx_strand_id
1 'polypeptide(L)'
;MFYSPSSNDYKIALPTNASPQPNKHVPPPPPPPPPPSFLQLATSSILFHYKYMASNMSLKTLAVLALALAVCVQATLGAITCEDLDKDTCAFAVSSSSKRCVLEKHVRRSGEEAYTCRTSEIEADKLKDWVESEQCIKSCGLDRKSYGICSDSLLESRFTQKLCSPQCYNTCPNIVDLYFNLAAGEGVFLPKLCEAQGANARRQMSEIRSSGFVAPGPIHPANLVAPGPIKSANLVASTPTEVAPAQPPYYN
;
A
#
# COMPACT_ATOMS: atom_id res chain seq x y z
N MET A 1 35.05 57.96 -34.02
CA MET A 1 34.30 58.89 -34.91
C MET A 1 34.76 58.65 -36.34
N PHE A 2 33.84 58.84 -37.29
CA PHE A 2 33.95 58.69 -38.75
C PHE A 2 33.47 57.35 -39.34
N TYR A 3 32.76 57.51 -40.46
CA TYR A 3 31.59 56.78 -40.91
C TYR A 3 31.81 56.42 -42.39
N SER A 4 31.58 55.15 -42.77
CA SER A 4 31.10 54.61 -44.08
C SER A 4 31.91 54.90 -45.38
N PRO A 5 31.64 54.26 -46.56
CA PRO A 5 30.51 53.37 -46.95
C PRO A 5 30.84 52.13 -47.84
N SER A 6 29.81 51.29 -48.07
CA SER A 6 29.31 50.85 -49.39
C SER A 6 29.36 49.37 -49.81
N SER A 7 28.15 48.87 -50.13
CA SER A 7 27.74 47.96 -51.23
C SER A 7 27.91 46.43 -51.12
N ASN A 8 26.78 45.73 -50.92
CA ASN A 8 26.09 44.87 -51.90
C ASN A 8 25.13 43.91 -51.17
N ASP A 9 23.82 44.18 -51.16
CA ASP A 9 22.81 43.78 -52.18
C ASP A 9 22.44 42.29 -52.16
N TYR A 10 21.43 41.91 -51.35
CA TYR A 10 20.45 40.89 -51.73
C TYR A 10 19.10 41.20 -51.05
N LYS A 11 18.21 41.88 -51.78
CA LYS A 11 16.76 41.85 -51.55
C LYS A 11 16.22 40.55 -52.14
N ILE A 12 15.56 39.69 -51.36
CA ILE A 12 14.48 38.83 -51.89
C ILE A 12 13.34 38.74 -50.85
N ALA A 13 12.13 38.85 -51.39
CA ALA A 13 10.84 39.08 -50.75
C ALA A 13 10.29 37.91 -49.91
N LEU A 14 9.40 38.28 -48.96
CA LEU A 14 8.42 37.38 -48.36
C LEU A 14 7.53 36.72 -49.43
N PRO A 15 7.02 35.51 -49.12
CA PRO A 15 5.62 35.22 -49.39
C PRO A 15 4.85 34.82 -48.12
N THR A 16 3.82 35.61 -47.86
CA THR A 16 2.43 35.22 -47.53
C THR A 16 2.17 33.96 -46.69
N ASN A 17 1.71 34.27 -45.48
CA ASN A 17 0.83 33.52 -44.59
C ASN A 17 -0.26 32.72 -45.34
N ALA A 18 -0.24 31.39 -45.23
CA ALA A 18 -1.29 30.51 -45.71
C ALA A 18 -1.91 29.77 -44.51
N SER A 19 -3.17 30.08 -44.26
CA SER A 19 -4.04 29.47 -43.25
C SER A 19 -4.30 27.99 -43.59
N PRO A 20 -4.17 27.04 -42.64
CA PRO A 20 -4.55 25.65 -42.89
C PRO A 20 -6.07 25.47 -42.88
N GLN A 21 -6.60 25.01 -44.02
CA GLN A 21 -7.96 24.52 -44.19
C GLN A 21 -8.27 23.31 -43.28
N PRO A 22 -9.54 23.08 -42.92
CA PRO A 22 -9.95 22.03 -41.99
C PRO A 22 -9.76 20.63 -42.59
N ASN A 23 -9.14 19.75 -41.81
CA ASN A 23 -8.91 18.35 -42.16
C ASN A 23 -10.23 17.63 -42.48
N LYS A 24 -10.37 17.12 -43.71
CA LYS A 24 -11.44 16.21 -44.10
C LYS A 24 -11.31 14.92 -43.29
N HIS A 25 -12.32 14.64 -42.49
CA HIS A 25 -12.45 13.41 -41.71
C HIS A 25 -12.63 12.23 -42.68
N VAL A 26 -11.62 11.38 -42.81
CA VAL A 26 -11.74 10.09 -43.51
C VAL A 26 -12.35 9.11 -42.50
N PRO A 27 -13.53 8.52 -42.77
CA PRO A 27 -14.09 7.52 -41.86
C PRO A 27 -13.23 6.25 -41.86
N PRO A 28 -13.08 5.58 -40.71
CA PRO A 28 -12.31 4.34 -40.61
C PRO A 28 -12.95 3.22 -41.46
N PRO A 29 -12.15 2.27 -41.98
CA PRO A 29 -12.67 1.14 -42.73
C PRO A 29 -13.57 0.25 -41.85
N PRO A 30 -14.57 -0.43 -42.45
CA PRO A 30 -15.44 -1.33 -41.71
C PRO A 30 -14.65 -2.50 -41.10
N PRO A 31 -15.07 -2.99 -39.92
CA PRO A 31 -14.41 -4.14 -39.29
C PRO A 31 -14.56 -5.41 -40.15
N PRO A 32 -13.60 -6.33 -40.09
CA PRO A 32 -13.69 -7.61 -40.80
C PRO A 32 -14.87 -8.44 -40.29
N PRO A 33 -15.45 -9.32 -41.13
CA PRO A 33 -16.54 -10.19 -40.72
C PRO A 33 -16.12 -11.09 -39.55
N PRO A 34 -17.02 -11.39 -38.61
CA PRO A 34 -16.71 -12.26 -37.48
C PRO A 34 -16.32 -13.66 -38.00
N PRO A 35 -15.37 -14.34 -37.35
CA PRO A 35 -15.08 -15.74 -37.66
C PRO A 35 -16.35 -16.57 -37.46
N PRO A 36 -16.53 -17.68 -38.21
CA PRO A 36 -17.68 -18.56 -38.02
C PRO A 36 -17.78 -18.96 -36.55
N SER A 37 -18.97 -18.78 -36.01
CA SER A 37 -19.33 -19.02 -34.62
C SER A 37 -18.86 -20.41 -34.17
N PHE A 38 -17.92 -20.43 -33.23
CA PHE A 38 -17.49 -21.64 -32.50
C PHE A 38 -18.65 -22.40 -31.81
N LEU A 39 -19.86 -21.81 -31.77
CA LEU A 39 -21.05 -22.40 -31.19
C LEU A 39 -21.59 -23.66 -31.89
N GLN A 40 -21.17 -23.99 -33.13
CA GLN A 40 -21.68 -25.20 -33.81
C GLN A 40 -20.77 -26.43 -33.69
N LEU A 41 -19.50 -26.27 -33.29
CA LEU A 41 -18.61 -27.40 -32.97
C LEU A 41 -18.54 -27.69 -31.47
N ALA A 42 -18.85 -26.71 -30.62
CA ALA A 42 -18.94 -26.92 -29.18
C ALA A 42 -20.19 -27.71 -28.75
N THR A 43 -21.29 -27.71 -29.51
CA THR A 43 -22.48 -28.48 -29.12
C THR A 43 -22.28 -29.99 -29.24
N SER A 44 -21.43 -30.46 -30.15
CA SER A 44 -21.09 -31.90 -30.22
C SER A 44 -20.07 -32.30 -29.17
N SER A 45 -19.05 -31.49 -28.91
CA SER A 45 -18.06 -31.79 -27.86
C SER A 45 -18.64 -31.65 -26.45
N ILE A 46 -19.45 -30.61 -26.19
CA ILE A 46 -20.14 -30.46 -24.90
C ILE A 46 -21.15 -31.60 -24.72
N LEU A 47 -21.91 -32.02 -25.74
CA LEU A 47 -22.84 -33.15 -25.60
C LEU A 47 -22.13 -34.51 -25.49
N PHE A 48 -20.95 -34.70 -26.12
CA PHE A 48 -20.11 -35.89 -25.91
C PHE A 48 -19.44 -35.89 -24.53
N HIS A 49 -18.99 -34.74 -24.01
CA HIS A 49 -18.51 -34.62 -22.63
C HIS A 49 -19.64 -34.74 -21.59
N TYR A 50 -20.85 -34.24 -21.87
CA TYR A 50 -22.02 -34.36 -20.99
C TYR A 50 -22.60 -35.78 -21.00
N LYS A 51 -22.55 -36.50 -22.13
CA LYS A 51 -22.86 -37.94 -22.18
C LYS A 51 -21.80 -38.80 -21.49
N TYR A 52 -20.54 -38.37 -21.45
CA TYR A 52 -19.47 -39.09 -20.75
C TYR A 52 -19.45 -38.85 -19.24
N MET A 53 -20.13 -37.82 -18.75
CA MET A 53 -20.35 -37.56 -17.33
C MET A 53 -21.77 -37.96 -16.87
N ALA A 54 -22.36 -39.00 -17.44
CA ALA A 54 -23.31 -39.83 -16.72
C ALA A 54 -22.54 -40.94 -15.99
N SER A 55 -21.65 -40.53 -15.09
CA SER A 55 -20.87 -41.46 -14.29
C SER A 55 -21.78 -42.05 -13.22
N ASN A 56 -22.01 -43.37 -13.26
CA ASN A 56 -22.58 -44.13 -12.14
C ASN A 56 -21.57 -44.09 -10.96
N MET A 57 -21.41 -42.92 -10.35
CA MET A 57 -20.60 -42.77 -9.16
C MET A 57 -21.34 -43.44 -8.03
N SER A 58 -20.84 -44.61 -7.64
CA SER A 58 -21.27 -45.29 -6.42
C SER A 58 -21.30 -44.28 -5.28
N LEU A 59 -22.29 -44.39 -4.38
CA LEU A 59 -22.39 -43.56 -3.18
C LEU A 59 -21.06 -43.50 -2.41
N LYS A 60 -20.27 -44.58 -2.46
CA LYS A 60 -18.91 -44.66 -1.89
C LYS A 60 -17.93 -43.69 -2.56
N THR A 61 -17.95 -43.56 -3.88
CA THR A 61 -17.08 -42.66 -4.64
C THR A 61 -17.44 -41.20 -4.39
N LEU A 62 -18.73 -40.87 -4.31
CA LEU A 62 -19.19 -39.53 -3.93
C LEU A 62 -18.83 -39.21 -2.48
N ALA A 63 -18.96 -40.16 -1.57
CA ALA A 63 -18.56 -39.99 -0.17
C ALA A 63 -17.05 -39.74 -0.04
N VAL A 64 -16.21 -40.51 -0.75
CA VAL A 64 -14.74 -40.31 -0.76
C VAL A 64 -14.38 -38.95 -1.35
N LEU A 65 -15.02 -38.54 -2.45
CA LEU A 65 -14.78 -37.24 -3.06
C LEU A 65 -15.21 -36.09 -2.13
N ALA A 66 -16.39 -36.19 -1.50
CA ALA A 66 -16.86 -35.21 -0.54
C ALA A 66 -15.94 -35.12 0.69
N LEU A 67 -15.44 -36.27 1.18
CA LEU A 67 -14.51 -36.34 2.31
C LEU A 67 -13.14 -35.75 1.94
N ALA A 68 -12.63 -36.03 0.74
CA ALA A 68 -11.40 -35.43 0.22
C ALA A 68 -11.53 -33.91 0.09
N LEU A 69 -12.64 -33.41 -0.47
CA LEU A 69 -12.92 -31.98 -0.56
C LEU A 69 -13.05 -31.35 0.84
N ALA A 70 -13.71 -32.00 1.79
CA ALA A 70 -13.81 -31.52 3.16
C ALA A 70 -12.45 -31.42 3.86
N VAL A 71 -11.57 -32.41 3.67
CA VAL A 71 -10.19 -32.39 4.19
C VAL A 71 -9.36 -31.30 3.51
N CYS A 72 -9.49 -31.11 2.19
CA CYS A 72 -8.84 -30.03 1.47
C CYS A 72 -9.31 -28.65 1.97
N VAL A 73 -10.59 -28.49 2.30
CA VAL A 73 -11.12 -27.24 2.86
C VAL A 73 -10.54 -27.00 4.26
N GLN A 74 -10.48 -28.02 5.12
CA GLN A 74 -9.86 -27.89 6.44
C GLN A 74 -8.36 -27.51 6.38
N ALA A 75 -7.64 -27.97 5.37
CA ALA A 75 -6.22 -27.62 5.16
C ALA A 75 -5.99 -26.16 4.73
N THR A 76 -7.01 -25.47 4.22
CA THR A 76 -6.93 -24.04 3.85
C THR A 76 -7.41 -23.09 4.96
N LEU A 77 -8.06 -23.62 6.00
CA LEU A 77 -8.58 -22.86 7.16
C LEU A 77 -7.65 -22.99 8.37
N GLY A 78 -6.34 -23.00 8.13
CA GLY A 78 -5.34 -22.92 9.18
C GLY A 78 -5.35 -21.54 9.83
N ALA A 79 -5.22 -21.49 11.15
CA ALA A 79 -4.96 -20.24 11.87
C ALA A 79 -3.64 -19.64 11.38
N ILE A 80 -3.63 -18.36 11.03
CA ILE A 80 -2.41 -17.69 10.57
C ILE A 80 -1.52 -17.42 11.77
N THR A 81 -0.29 -17.94 11.69
CA THR A 81 0.84 -17.59 12.55
C THR A 81 1.86 -16.86 11.69
N CYS A 82 2.29 -15.67 12.10
CA CYS A 82 3.17 -14.86 11.25
C CYS A 82 4.50 -15.57 10.98
N GLU A 83 5.04 -16.29 11.96
CA GLU A 83 6.31 -16.99 11.88
C GLU A 83 6.31 -18.15 10.87
N ASP A 84 5.13 -18.63 10.47
CA ASP A 84 4.96 -19.70 9.48
C ASP A 84 4.81 -19.15 8.04
N LEU A 85 4.68 -17.83 7.87
CA LEU A 85 4.52 -17.20 6.56
C LEU A 85 5.86 -17.02 5.84
N ASP A 86 5.83 -17.20 4.53
CA ASP A 86 6.96 -16.88 3.67
C ASP A 86 7.08 -15.38 3.41
N LYS A 87 8.19 -14.98 2.76
CA LYS A 87 8.47 -13.57 2.45
C LYS A 87 7.43 -12.92 1.52
N ASP A 88 6.72 -13.71 0.72
CA ASP A 88 5.80 -13.23 -0.32
C ASP A 88 4.37 -13.09 0.21
N THR A 89 4.08 -13.66 1.40
CA THR A 89 2.77 -13.62 2.08
C THR A 89 2.80 -12.87 3.41
N CYS A 90 3.96 -12.73 4.05
CA CYS A 90 4.12 -12.08 5.36
C CYS A 90 3.64 -10.62 5.42
N ALA A 91 4.11 -9.78 4.49
CA ALA A 91 3.82 -8.36 4.54
C ALA A 91 2.32 -8.11 4.36
N PHE A 92 1.75 -7.29 5.26
CA PHE A 92 0.32 -6.98 5.31
C PHE A 92 -0.58 -8.20 5.58
N ALA A 93 -0.06 -9.19 6.30
CA ALA A 93 -0.87 -10.25 6.90
C ALA A 93 -1.27 -9.92 8.34
N VAL A 94 -2.30 -10.60 8.83
CA VAL A 94 -2.84 -10.53 10.19
C VAL A 94 -3.02 -11.94 10.71
N SER A 95 -2.42 -12.22 11.86
CA SER A 95 -2.49 -13.51 12.54
C SER A 95 -3.91 -13.80 13.05
N SER A 96 -4.12 -15.05 13.45
CA SER A 96 -5.30 -15.49 14.21
C SER A 96 -5.49 -14.72 15.53
N SER A 97 -4.40 -14.22 16.12
CA SER A 97 -4.41 -13.37 17.32
C SER A 97 -4.69 -11.88 17.02
N SER A 98 -5.15 -11.55 15.80
CA SER A 98 -5.46 -10.18 15.36
C SER A 98 -4.25 -9.22 15.41
N LYS A 99 -3.03 -9.77 15.35
CA LYS A 99 -1.79 -8.99 15.31
C LYS A 99 -1.22 -8.96 13.89
N ARG A 100 -0.66 -7.83 13.49
CA ARG A 100 -0.11 -7.65 12.15
C ARG A 100 1.25 -8.34 12.02
N CYS A 101 1.51 -8.96 10.89
CA CYS A 101 2.79 -9.57 10.58
C CYS A 101 3.76 -8.55 9.98
N VAL A 102 5.05 -8.69 10.31
CA VAL A 102 6.12 -7.81 9.86
C VAL A 102 7.23 -8.65 9.23
N LEU A 103 7.59 -8.28 8.00
CA LEU A 103 8.73 -8.86 7.31
C LEU A 103 10.00 -8.12 7.74
N GLU A 104 10.96 -8.86 8.26
CA GLU A 104 12.29 -8.34 8.61
C GLU A 104 13.33 -8.90 7.64
N LYS A 105 14.27 -8.04 7.24
CA LYS A 105 15.41 -8.40 6.41
C LYS A 105 16.68 -8.41 7.26
N HIS A 106 17.48 -9.45 7.13
CA HIS A 106 18.73 -9.63 7.85
C HIS A 106 19.82 -10.03 6.87
N VAL A 107 21.08 -9.67 7.14
CA VAL A 107 22.21 -10.10 6.32
C VAL A 107 23.03 -11.11 7.12
N ARG A 108 23.20 -12.30 6.57
CA ARG A 108 24.01 -13.36 7.18
C ARG A 108 25.49 -13.00 7.11
N ARG A 109 26.32 -13.67 7.91
CA ARG A 109 27.79 -13.52 7.84
C ARG A 109 28.38 -13.84 6.47
N SER A 110 27.67 -14.61 5.64
CA SER A 110 28.01 -14.91 4.25
C SER A 110 27.74 -13.75 3.27
N GLY A 111 27.09 -12.67 3.72
CA GLY A 111 26.57 -11.60 2.84
C GLY A 111 25.22 -11.91 2.20
N GLU A 112 24.66 -13.10 2.45
CA GLU A 112 23.34 -13.50 1.96
C GLU A 112 22.20 -12.78 2.71
N GLU A 113 21.21 -12.29 1.97
CA GLU A 113 19.99 -11.72 2.54
C GLU A 113 19.05 -12.84 3.02
N ALA A 114 18.67 -12.78 4.29
CA ALA A 114 17.68 -13.65 4.90
C ALA A 114 16.46 -12.83 5.32
N TYR A 115 15.30 -13.48 5.29
CA TYR A 115 14.02 -12.87 5.60
C TYR A 115 13.34 -13.66 6.71
N THR A 116 12.77 -12.95 7.67
CA THR A 116 12.02 -13.55 8.78
C THR A 116 10.69 -12.82 8.90
N CYS A 117 9.59 -13.56 9.00
CA CYS A 117 8.30 -12.98 9.33
C CYS A 117 8.07 -13.07 10.84
N ARG A 118 7.57 -11.99 11.45
CA ARG A 118 7.29 -11.92 12.89
C ARG A 118 5.95 -11.29 13.18
N THR A 119 5.35 -11.70 14.28
CA THR A 119 4.18 -11.04 14.84
C THR A 119 4.58 -9.71 15.47
N SER A 120 3.96 -8.60 15.03
CA SER A 120 4.17 -7.28 15.62
C SER A 120 3.25 -7.02 16.83
N GLU A 121 3.50 -5.94 17.55
CA GLU A 121 2.62 -5.46 18.62
C GLU A 121 1.43 -4.64 18.10
N ILE A 122 1.37 -4.37 16.79
CA ILE A 122 0.30 -3.57 16.19
C ILE A 122 -0.90 -4.47 15.92
N GLU A 123 -2.00 -4.21 16.61
CA GLU A 123 -3.27 -4.90 16.43
C GLU A 123 -3.99 -4.41 15.17
N ALA A 124 -4.77 -5.29 14.55
CA ALA A 124 -5.66 -4.95 13.46
C ALA A 124 -7.11 -4.89 13.97
N ASP A 125 -7.85 -3.85 13.63
CA ASP A 125 -9.25 -3.74 14.06
C ASP A 125 -10.12 -4.76 13.32
N LYS A 126 -10.77 -5.67 14.06
CA LYS A 126 -11.74 -6.67 13.58
C LYS A 126 -11.22 -7.63 12.49
N LEU A 127 -9.92 -7.65 12.22
CA LEU A 127 -9.30 -8.51 11.23
C LEU A 127 -8.50 -9.61 11.93
N LYS A 128 -8.69 -10.84 11.47
CA LYS A 128 -7.94 -12.03 11.88
C LYS A 128 -7.81 -12.97 10.70
N ASP A 129 -6.76 -13.77 10.68
CA ASP A 129 -6.52 -14.76 9.63
C ASP A 129 -6.61 -14.15 8.23
N TRP A 130 -5.99 -12.98 8.04
CA TRP A 130 -6.10 -12.19 6.83
C TRP A 130 -4.75 -12.05 6.14
N VAL A 131 -4.68 -12.33 4.85
CA VAL A 131 -3.55 -11.96 3.99
C VAL A 131 -4.07 -11.00 2.94
N GLU A 132 -3.52 -9.79 2.90
CA GLU A 132 -3.94 -8.81 1.91
C GLU A 132 -3.69 -9.31 0.48
N SER A 133 -4.51 -8.91 -0.49
CA SER A 133 -4.38 -9.40 -1.87
C SER A 133 -3.31 -8.64 -2.66
N GLU A 134 -2.71 -9.27 -3.68
CA GLU A 134 -1.80 -8.58 -4.61
C GLU A 134 -2.42 -7.35 -5.29
N GLN A 135 -3.73 -7.41 -5.54
CA GLN A 135 -4.48 -6.29 -6.10
C GLN A 135 -4.45 -5.10 -5.13
N CYS A 136 -4.63 -5.36 -3.85
CA CYS A 136 -4.60 -4.33 -2.82
C CYS A 136 -3.19 -3.77 -2.60
N ILE A 137 -2.18 -4.63 -2.50
CA ILE A 137 -0.77 -4.22 -2.42
C ILE A 137 -0.45 -3.21 -3.54
N LYS A 138 -0.77 -3.57 -4.80
CA LYS A 138 -0.47 -2.72 -5.96
C LYS A 138 -1.31 -1.44 -6.01
N SER A 139 -2.60 -1.54 -5.71
CA SER A 139 -3.52 -0.39 -5.74
C SER A 139 -3.14 0.67 -4.70
N CYS A 140 -2.66 0.24 -3.54
CA CYS A 140 -2.19 1.11 -2.46
C CYS A 140 -0.75 1.61 -2.66
N GLY A 141 -0.04 1.14 -3.69
CA GLY A 141 1.34 1.54 -3.95
C GLY A 141 2.38 0.91 -3.04
N LEU A 142 2.09 -0.28 -2.53
CA LEU A 142 2.95 -1.05 -1.63
C LEU A 142 3.64 -2.20 -2.38
N ASP A 143 4.56 -2.87 -1.70
CA ASP A 143 5.28 -4.05 -2.18
C ASP A 143 5.34 -5.12 -1.09
N ARG A 144 5.35 -6.41 -1.46
CA ARG A 144 5.49 -7.50 -0.49
C ARG A 144 6.85 -7.53 0.21
N LYS A 145 7.84 -6.88 -0.36
CA LYS A 145 9.19 -6.70 0.18
C LYS A 145 9.30 -5.40 0.98
N SER A 146 8.18 -4.82 1.40
CA SER A 146 8.16 -3.79 2.43
C SER A 146 8.63 -4.41 3.75
N TYR A 147 9.73 -3.88 4.27
CA TYR A 147 10.29 -4.30 5.56
C TYR A 147 9.79 -3.39 6.67
N GLY A 148 9.34 -3.98 7.77
CA GLY A 148 8.80 -3.20 8.87
C GLY A 148 7.46 -2.52 8.55
N ILE A 149 7.02 -1.70 9.50
CA ILE A 149 5.86 -0.81 9.39
C ILE A 149 6.38 0.61 9.64
N CYS A 150 6.14 1.54 8.71
CA CYS A 150 6.69 2.88 8.77
C CYS A 150 5.62 3.93 8.41
N SER A 151 5.50 4.97 9.25
CA SER A 151 4.61 6.11 9.03
C SER A 151 5.17 7.13 8.02
N ASP A 152 6.49 7.18 7.81
CA ASP A 152 7.14 8.15 6.93
C ASP A 152 6.67 8.08 5.47
N SER A 153 6.19 6.91 5.02
CA SER A 153 5.63 6.76 3.67
C SER A 153 4.46 7.72 3.42
N LEU A 154 3.71 8.13 4.46
CA LEU A 154 2.62 9.11 4.34
C LEU A 154 3.10 10.51 3.92
N LEU A 155 4.39 10.82 4.09
CA LEU A 155 5.01 12.06 3.62
C LEU A 155 5.28 12.05 2.12
N GLU A 156 5.29 10.87 1.49
CA GLU A 156 5.49 10.73 0.06
C GLU A 156 4.19 10.96 -0.71
N SER A 157 4.13 12.07 -1.43
CA SER A 157 2.96 12.44 -2.25
C SER A 157 2.45 11.31 -3.15
N ARG A 158 3.36 10.55 -3.79
CA ARG A 158 3.00 9.44 -4.69
C ARG A 158 2.36 8.27 -3.95
N PHE A 159 2.87 7.94 -2.78
CA PHE A 159 2.29 6.88 -1.95
C PHE A 159 0.90 7.30 -1.47
N THR A 160 0.79 8.51 -0.90
CA THR A 160 -0.48 9.04 -0.38
C THR A 160 -1.55 9.14 -1.48
N GLN A 161 -1.19 9.51 -2.71
CA GLN A 161 -2.13 9.49 -3.83
C GLN A 161 -2.68 8.08 -4.14
N LYS A 162 -1.84 7.04 -4.06
CA LYS A 162 -2.27 5.65 -4.26
C LYS A 162 -3.07 5.11 -3.08
N LEU A 163 -2.63 5.39 -1.85
CA LEU A 163 -3.35 5.02 -0.62
C LEU A 163 -4.76 5.63 -0.60
N CYS A 164 -4.89 6.89 -0.99
CA CYS A 164 -6.16 7.62 -1.06
C CYS A 164 -6.94 7.38 -2.35
N SER A 165 -6.45 6.54 -3.26
CA SER A 165 -7.21 6.15 -4.46
C SER A 165 -8.43 5.32 -4.05
N PRO A 166 -9.56 5.42 -4.75
CA PRO A 166 -10.76 4.64 -4.40
C PRO A 166 -10.51 3.13 -4.49
N GLN A 167 -9.57 2.68 -5.33
CA GLN A 167 -9.19 1.28 -5.44
C GLN A 167 -8.55 0.77 -4.14
N CYS A 168 -7.70 1.58 -3.51
CA CYS A 168 -7.11 1.22 -2.21
C CYS A 168 -8.07 1.50 -1.05
N TYR A 169 -8.49 2.76 -0.93
CA TYR A 169 -9.18 3.29 0.24
C TYR A 169 -10.50 2.56 0.56
N ASN A 170 -11.22 2.11 -0.47
CA ASN A 170 -12.52 1.45 -0.30
C ASN A 170 -12.46 -0.08 -0.35
N THR A 171 -11.35 -0.66 -0.84
CA THR A 171 -11.30 -2.11 -1.15
C THR A 171 -10.29 -2.87 -0.29
N CYS A 172 -9.37 -2.16 0.37
CA CYS A 172 -8.22 -2.76 1.05
C CYS A 172 -8.25 -2.45 2.55
N PRO A 173 -9.18 -3.06 3.30
CA PRO A 173 -9.45 -2.67 4.68
C PRO A 173 -8.24 -2.85 5.59
N ASN A 174 -7.41 -3.88 5.38
CA ASN A 174 -6.26 -4.13 6.23
C ASN A 174 -5.18 -3.04 6.09
N ILE A 175 -4.87 -2.65 4.86
CA ILE A 175 -3.91 -1.58 4.57
C ILE A 175 -4.44 -0.23 5.06
N VAL A 176 -5.72 0.06 4.79
CA VAL A 176 -6.33 1.34 5.15
C VAL A 176 -6.39 1.48 6.67
N ASP A 177 -6.78 0.43 7.40
CA ASP A 177 -6.76 0.42 8.87
C ASP A 177 -5.33 0.67 9.41
N LEU A 178 -4.31 0.03 8.82
CA LEU A 178 -2.92 0.23 9.24
C LEU A 178 -2.53 1.69 9.13
N TYR A 179 -2.68 2.29 7.95
CA TYR A 179 -2.24 3.66 7.71
C TYR A 179 -3.14 4.70 8.39
N PHE A 180 -4.40 4.37 8.65
CA PHE A 180 -5.28 5.21 9.46
C PHE A 180 -4.75 5.32 10.88
N ASN A 181 -4.39 4.19 11.50
CA ASN A 181 -3.86 4.15 12.86
C ASN A 181 -2.46 4.76 12.95
N LEU A 182 -1.59 4.53 11.95
CA LEU A 182 -0.28 5.18 11.87
C LEU A 182 -0.41 6.69 11.74
N ALA A 183 -1.29 7.19 10.85
CA ALA A 183 -1.53 8.62 10.71
C ALA A 183 -2.05 9.22 12.02
N ALA A 184 -2.99 8.55 12.70
CA ALA A 184 -3.51 8.99 13.98
C ALA A 184 -2.42 9.05 15.07
N GLY A 185 -1.50 8.08 15.09
CA GLY A 185 -0.32 8.09 15.96
C GLY A 185 0.61 9.28 15.71
N GLU A 186 0.70 9.75 14.47
CA GLU A 186 1.43 10.96 14.08
C GLU A 186 0.63 12.27 14.29
N GLY A 187 -0.59 12.19 14.81
CA GLY A 187 -1.48 13.33 15.01
C GLY A 187 -2.15 13.85 13.73
N VAL A 188 -2.27 13.00 12.70
CA VAL A 188 -2.93 13.33 11.44
C VAL A 188 -4.14 12.45 11.20
N PHE A 189 -5.23 13.05 10.74
CA PHE A 189 -6.42 12.29 10.35
C PHE A 189 -6.34 11.90 8.87
N LEU A 190 -6.16 10.60 8.59
CA LEU A 190 -5.98 10.10 7.21
C LEU A 190 -7.06 10.56 6.22
N PRO A 191 -8.37 10.58 6.56
CA PRO A 191 -9.38 11.09 5.64
C PRO A 191 -9.16 12.56 5.22
N LYS A 192 -8.71 13.42 6.16
CA LYS A 192 -8.38 14.82 5.85
C LYS A 192 -7.14 14.92 4.96
N LEU A 193 -6.17 14.02 5.15
CA LEU A 193 -5.01 13.92 4.27
C LEU A 193 -5.42 13.51 2.84
N CYS A 194 -6.39 12.60 2.70
CA CYS A 194 -6.90 12.15 1.42
C CYS A 194 -7.75 13.20 0.69
N GLU A 195 -8.58 13.97 1.40
CA GLU A 195 -9.37 15.08 0.84
C GLU A 195 -8.49 16.14 0.15
N ALA A 196 -7.27 16.33 0.62
CA ALA A 196 -6.41 17.42 0.20
C ALA A 196 -5.57 17.15 -1.07
N GLN A 197 -5.78 16.01 -1.74
CA GLN A 197 -5.16 15.60 -3.01
C GLN A 197 -3.66 15.96 -3.15
N GLY A 198 -2.78 15.12 -2.59
CA GLY A 198 -1.44 14.81 -3.12
C GLY A 198 -0.36 15.91 -3.15
N ALA A 199 -0.63 17.12 -3.63
CA ALA A 199 0.37 18.16 -3.89
C ALA A 199 0.94 18.78 -2.61
N ASN A 200 0.22 18.70 -1.49
CA ASN A 200 0.60 19.33 -0.21
C ASN A 200 0.77 18.34 0.96
N ALA A 201 0.91 17.03 0.73
CA ALA A 201 0.95 16.03 1.81
C ALA A 201 1.99 16.37 2.91
N ARG A 202 3.22 16.75 2.53
CA ARG A 202 4.25 17.22 3.48
C ARG A 202 3.83 18.48 4.25
N ARG A 203 3.32 19.48 3.54
CA ARG A 203 2.92 20.77 4.11
C ARG A 203 1.71 20.60 5.04
N GLN A 204 0.81 19.69 4.73
CA GLN A 204 -0.38 19.44 5.53
C GLN A 204 -0.14 18.51 6.69
N MET A 205 0.76 17.52 6.58
CA MET A 205 1.20 16.80 7.77
C MET A 205 1.83 17.78 8.77
N SER A 206 2.57 18.80 8.30
CA SER A 206 3.01 19.90 9.18
C SER A 206 1.90 20.83 9.65
N GLU A 207 0.94 21.22 8.80
CA GLU A 207 -0.15 22.14 9.18
C GLU A 207 -1.20 21.47 10.09
N ILE A 208 -1.55 20.20 9.86
CA ILE A 208 -2.50 19.42 10.68
C ILE A 208 -1.88 19.16 12.06
N ARG A 209 -0.60 18.76 12.10
CA ARG A 209 0.15 18.62 13.35
C ARG A 209 0.27 19.96 14.09
N SER A 210 0.48 21.06 13.37
CA SER A 210 0.62 22.41 13.95
C SER A 210 -0.72 23.06 14.33
N SER A 211 -1.84 22.66 13.74
CA SER A 211 -3.17 23.23 14.01
C SER A 211 -3.90 22.52 15.14
N GLY A 212 -3.30 21.47 15.73
CA GLY A 212 -3.89 20.76 16.87
C GLY A 212 -5.16 20.00 16.52
N PHE A 213 -5.39 19.65 15.24
CA PHE A 213 -6.49 18.79 14.85
C PHE A 213 -6.15 17.34 15.23
N VAL A 214 -6.42 17.02 16.50
CA VAL A 214 -6.24 15.67 17.05
C VAL A 214 -7.39 14.80 16.58
N ALA A 215 -7.09 13.61 16.06
CA ALA A 215 -8.10 12.61 15.77
C ALA A 215 -8.92 12.30 17.05
N PRO A 216 -10.25 12.08 16.96
CA PRO A 216 -11.02 11.64 18.11
C PRO A 216 -10.38 10.39 18.71
N GLY A 217 -9.96 10.47 19.97
CA GLY A 217 -9.31 9.35 20.65
C GLY A 217 -10.24 8.13 20.76
N PRO A 218 -9.70 6.92 20.99
CA PRO A 218 -10.50 5.73 21.20
C PRO A 218 -11.51 5.95 22.32
N ILE A 219 -12.79 5.74 22.02
CA ILE A 219 -13.92 5.81 22.96
C ILE A 219 -13.96 4.59 23.89
N HIS A 220 -12.84 4.23 24.51
CA HIS A 220 -12.80 3.23 25.56
C HIS A 220 -12.04 3.83 26.74
N PRO A 221 -12.70 4.13 27.88
CA PRO A 221 -12.01 4.55 29.08
C PRO A 221 -11.21 3.36 29.60
N ALA A 222 -9.93 3.29 29.22
CA ALA A 222 -8.96 2.56 30.02
C ALA A 222 -8.89 3.28 31.37
N ASN A 223 -9.43 2.65 32.41
CA ASN A 223 -9.21 3.08 33.80
C ASN A 223 -7.71 2.92 34.12
N LEU A 224 -6.91 3.90 33.69
CA LEU A 224 -5.58 4.12 34.21
C LEU A 224 -5.76 4.66 35.63
N VAL A 225 -5.87 3.74 36.58
CA VAL A 225 -5.73 4.05 38.00
C VAL A 225 -4.29 4.47 38.22
N ALA A 226 -4.04 5.77 38.17
CA ALA A 226 -2.84 6.37 38.71
C ALA A 226 -2.93 6.29 40.24
N PRO A 227 -1.94 5.70 40.95
CA PRO A 227 -1.84 5.87 42.39
C PRO A 227 -1.63 7.36 42.70
N GLY A 228 -2.49 7.88 43.59
CA GLY A 228 -2.54 9.29 43.99
C GLY A 228 -1.33 9.81 44.75
N PRO A 229 -1.38 11.08 45.19
CA PRO A 229 -0.22 11.90 45.51
C PRO A 229 0.38 11.58 46.89
N ILE A 230 1.69 11.37 46.94
CA ILE A 230 2.42 11.32 48.20
C ILE A 230 2.80 12.75 48.61
N LYS A 231 2.39 13.13 49.81
CA LYS A 231 2.61 14.44 50.45
C LYS A 231 4.10 14.78 50.60
N SER A 232 4.36 16.08 50.56
CA SER A 232 5.63 16.78 50.73
C SER A 232 6.53 16.23 51.84
N ALA A 233 7.79 16.02 51.49
CA ALA A 233 8.91 16.05 52.42
C ALA A 233 10.03 16.92 51.81
N ASN A 234 10.48 17.91 52.57
CA ASN A 234 11.56 18.83 52.21
C ASN A 234 12.85 18.06 51.92
N LEU A 235 13.45 18.27 50.75
CA LEU A 235 14.86 17.96 50.53
C LEU A 235 15.60 19.17 49.96
N VAL A 236 16.74 19.41 50.58
CA VAL A 236 17.61 20.58 50.54
C VAL A 236 18.25 20.76 49.16
N ALA A 237 18.25 22.00 48.67
CA ALA A 237 18.93 22.41 47.45
C ALA A 237 20.44 22.16 47.56
N SER A 238 20.99 21.36 46.63
CA SER A 238 22.43 21.25 46.40
C SER A 238 22.76 21.95 45.08
N THR A 239 23.74 22.86 45.15
CA THR A 239 24.22 23.74 44.09
C THR A 239 24.69 23.02 42.82
N PRO A 240 24.61 23.62 41.61
CA PRO A 240 25.17 23.04 40.40
C PRO A 240 26.70 23.19 40.36
N THR A 241 27.42 22.09 40.16
CA THR A 241 28.85 22.10 39.82
C THR A 241 29.01 22.24 38.30
N GLU A 242 29.75 23.26 37.91
CA GLU A 242 30.25 23.56 36.56
C GLU A 242 31.24 22.48 36.09
N VAL A 243 31.01 21.88 34.91
CA VAL A 243 32.01 21.04 34.21
C VAL A 243 32.02 21.39 32.72
N ALA A 244 33.23 21.61 32.23
CA ALA A 244 33.66 22.24 30.98
C ALA A 244 33.27 21.53 29.65
N PRO A 245 33.32 22.23 28.49
CA PRO A 245 32.95 21.68 27.19
C PRO A 245 34.04 20.79 26.54
N ALA A 246 33.59 19.74 25.86
CA ALA A 246 34.41 18.79 25.11
C ALA A 246 34.81 19.31 23.71
N GLN A 247 36.08 19.11 23.33
CA GLN A 247 36.60 19.40 21.99
C GLN A 247 36.30 18.28 20.98
N PRO A 248 36.13 18.59 19.68
CA PRO A 248 35.91 17.59 18.63
C PRO A 248 37.22 16.91 18.16
N PRO A 249 37.18 15.65 17.70
CA PRO A 249 38.36 14.94 17.21
C PRO A 249 38.74 15.32 15.77
N TYR A 250 40.06 15.28 15.54
CA TYR A 250 40.79 15.54 14.30
C TYR A 250 40.46 14.55 13.17
N TYR A 251 40.47 15.06 11.93
CA TYR A 251 40.49 14.29 10.68
C TYR A 251 41.88 13.71 10.40
N ASN A 252 41.91 12.48 9.88
CA ASN A 252 42.96 11.94 9.00
C ASN A 252 42.26 11.36 7.77
#